data_AF-A0AA40BM42-F1
#
_entry.id   AF-A0AA40BM42-F1
#
_cell.length_a   1.000
_cell.length_b   1.000
_cell.length_c   1.000
_cell.angle_alpha   90.00
_cell.angle_beta   90.00
_cell.angle_gamma   90.00
#
_symmetry.space_group_name_H-M   'P 1'
#
loop_
_entity.id
_entity.type
_entity.pdbx_description
1 polymer ?
#
loop_
_entity_poly.entity_id
_entity_poly.type
_entity_poly.pdbx_seq_one_letter_code
_entity_poly.pdbx_strand_id
1 'polypeptide(L)'
;PKPNPSLGDEYIHARVGMNRCWQAIGPARDLFESLSPRLSAVLEDWEFPDDAFLAWSIFMLGPCPESAMPTIIVYGGSQAARKSLCEAIHASGVLQQQILLDHRPVAPDFNRVDPVQ
;
A
#
# COMPACT_ATOMS: atom_id res chain seq x y z
N PRO A 1 -7.18 -11.09 -6.29
CA PRO A 1 -7.06 -12.24 -5.35
C PRO A 1 -8.35 -12.49 -4.57
N LYS A 2 -8.59 -13.73 -4.10
CA LYS A 2 -9.70 -14.00 -3.15
C LYS A 2 -9.37 -13.33 -1.80
N PRO A 3 -10.30 -12.61 -1.15
CA PRO A 3 -10.01 -11.82 0.05
C PRO A 3 -9.49 -12.66 1.22
N ASN A 4 -10.13 -13.81 1.49
CA ASN A 4 -9.91 -14.59 2.70
C ASN A 4 -8.46 -15.11 2.91
N PRO A 5 -7.76 -15.70 1.92
CA PRO A 5 -6.36 -16.09 2.12
C PRO A 5 -5.38 -14.91 2.20
N SER A 6 -5.83 -13.68 1.90
CA SER A 6 -4.98 -12.50 1.82
C SER A 6 -5.07 -11.59 3.05
N LEU A 7 -5.93 -11.92 4.01
CA LEU A 7 -6.27 -11.10 5.17
C LEU A 7 -5.59 -11.61 6.44
N GLY A 8 -4.75 -10.78 7.04
CA GLY A 8 -4.23 -10.97 8.39
C GLY A 8 -5.01 -10.16 9.42
N ASP A 9 -4.32 -9.74 10.48
CA ASP A 9 -4.94 -8.97 11.57
C ASP A 9 -5.55 -7.65 11.09
N GLU A 10 -6.70 -7.28 11.66
CA GLU A 10 -7.30 -5.97 11.45
C GLU A 10 -6.52 -4.90 12.21
N TYR A 11 -6.14 -3.84 11.52
CA TYR A 11 -5.61 -2.64 12.13
C TYR A 11 -6.79 -1.78 12.61
N ILE A 12 -7.31 -2.08 13.81
CA ILE A 12 -8.59 -1.55 14.34
C ILE A 12 -8.66 -0.01 14.32
N HIS A 13 -7.52 0.67 14.52
CA HIS A 13 -7.42 2.14 14.53
C HIS A 13 -7.04 2.74 13.16
N ALA A 14 -6.82 1.92 12.15
CA ALA A 14 -6.37 2.32 10.83
C ALA A 14 -7.52 2.30 9.83
N ARG A 15 -8.30 3.38 9.78
CA ARG A 15 -9.34 3.54 8.75
C ARG A 15 -8.81 4.34 7.56
N VAL A 16 -9.17 3.85 6.37
CA VAL A 16 -8.85 4.49 5.09
C VAL A 16 -10.16 4.99 4.49
N GLY A 17 -10.59 6.18 4.92
CA GLY A 17 -11.94 6.68 4.62
C GLY A 17 -13.01 5.83 5.30
N MET A 18 -13.94 5.28 4.52
CA MET A 18 -14.95 4.33 5.02
C MET A 18 -14.42 2.89 5.13
N ASN A 19 -13.26 2.60 4.56
CA ASN A 19 -12.69 1.27 4.54
C ASN A 19 -11.97 0.97 5.86
N ARG A 20 -12.12 -0.26 6.32
CA ARG A 20 -11.25 -0.88 7.31
C ARG A 20 -9.96 -1.33 6.64
N CYS A 21 -8.93 -1.56 7.45
CA CYS A 21 -7.61 -1.96 6.99
C CYS A 21 -7.16 -3.22 7.71
N TRP A 22 -6.62 -4.16 6.95
CA TRP A 22 -6.02 -5.37 7.47
C TRP A 22 -4.61 -5.54 6.92
N GLN A 23 -3.79 -6.29 7.65
CA GLN A 23 -2.52 -6.77 7.15
C GLN A 23 -2.74 -7.58 5.87
N ALA A 24 -1.98 -7.26 4.81
CA ALA A 24 -1.91 -8.12 3.64
C ALA A 24 -0.95 -9.27 3.91
N ILE A 25 -1.46 -10.50 3.82
CA ILE A 25 -0.70 -11.75 3.95
C ILE A 25 -0.93 -12.63 2.72
N GLY A 26 -0.26 -13.79 2.68
CA GLY A 26 -0.51 -14.83 1.68
C GLY A 26 -0.49 -14.29 0.24
N PRO A 27 -1.49 -14.61 -0.61
CA PRO A 27 -1.45 -14.25 -2.03
C PRO A 27 -1.33 -12.75 -2.33
N ALA A 28 -1.87 -11.87 -1.47
CA ALA A 28 -1.69 -10.44 -1.66
C ALA A 28 -0.25 -10.01 -1.37
N ARG A 29 0.35 -10.58 -0.32
CA ARG A 29 1.74 -10.30 0.03
C ARG A 29 2.71 -10.86 -1.00
N ASP A 30 2.51 -12.11 -1.43
CA ASP A 30 3.31 -12.76 -2.47
C ASP A 30 3.27 -11.97 -3.78
N LEU A 31 2.08 -11.46 -4.13
CA LEU A 31 1.91 -10.61 -5.29
C LEU A 31 2.70 -9.31 -5.16
N PHE A 32 2.64 -8.64 -4.02
CA PHE A 32 3.44 -7.43 -3.77
C PHE A 32 4.95 -7.70 -3.84
N GLU A 33 5.42 -8.81 -3.29
CA GLU A 33 6.83 -9.20 -3.37
C GLU A 33 7.26 -9.48 -4.80
N SER A 34 6.41 -10.11 -5.61
CA SER A 34 6.66 -10.31 -7.04
C SER A 34 6.70 -9.01 -7.86
N LEU A 35 6.00 -7.97 -7.41
CA LEU A 35 5.98 -6.65 -8.05
C LEU A 35 7.09 -5.73 -7.54
N SER A 36 7.64 -6.00 -6.36
CA SER A 36 8.62 -5.14 -5.69
C SER A 36 9.83 -4.78 -6.57
N PRO A 37 10.42 -5.70 -7.36
CA PRO A 37 11.52 -5.35 -8.27
C PRO A 37 11.09 -4.34 -9.34
N ARG A 38 9.89 -4.49 -9.91
CA ARG A 38 9.37 -3.60 -10.94
C ARG A 38 8.96 -2.24 -10.38
N LEU A 39 8.41 -2.21 -9.17
CA LEU A 39 8.12 -0.97 -8.45
C LEU A 39 9.41 -0.22 -8.09
N SER A 40 10.48 -0.94 -7.74
CA SER A 40 11.79 -0.35 -7.46
C SER A 40 12.39 0.29 -8.72
N ALA A 41 12.28 -0.36 -9.88
CA ALA A 41 12.69 0.24 -11.15
C ALA A 41 11.94 1.56 -11.45
N VAL A 42 10.63 1.62 -11.15
CA VAL A 42 9.87 2.88 -11.30
C VAL A 42 10.40 3.97 -10.38
N LEU A 43 10.87 3.65 -9.17
CA LEU A 43 11.51 4.65 -8.31
C LEU A 43 12.85 5.12 -8.83
N GLU A 44 13.67 4.20 -9.34
CA GLU A 44 14.99 4.53 -9.87
C GLU A 44 14.90 5.49 -11.06
N ASP A 45 13.87 5.31 -11.89
CA ASP A 45 13.58 6.16 -13.05
C ASP A 45 12.77 7.42 -12.69
N TRP A 46 12.19 7.50 -11.48
CA TRP A 46 11.38 8.63 -11.07
C TRP A 46 12.25 9.75 -10.50
N GLU A 47 12.18 10.93 -11.12
CA GLU A 47 12.88 12.12 -10.63
C GLU A 47 12.33 12.53 -9.26
N PHE A 48 13.10 12.21 -8.24
CA PHE A 48 12.74 12.44 -6.85
C PHE A 48 12.74 13.96 -6.56
N PRO A 49 11.62 14.55 -6.10
CA PRO A 49 11.66 15.91 -5.58
C PRO A 49 12.53 15.90 -4.32
N ASP A 50 13.67 16.60 -4.37
CA ASP A 50 14.68 16.62 -3.29
C ASP A 50 14.03 16.77 -1.89
N ASP A 51 14.51 15.97 -0.93
CA ASP A 51 14.15 15.92 0.50
C ASP A 51 12.80 15.29 0.94
N ALA A 52 12.01 14.66 0.06
CA ALA A 52 10.85 13.90 0.53
C ALA A 52 11.25 12.54 1.13
N PHE A 53 10.83 12.18 2.35
CA PHE A 53 10.82 10.76 2.74
C PHE A 53 9.58 10.09 2.15
N LEU A 54 9.76 9.00 1.40
CA LEU A 54 8.69 8.19 0.84
C LEU A 54 8.94 6.70 1.09
N ALA A 55 7.88 5.97 1.39
CA ALA A 55 7.86 4.53 1.51
C ALA A 55 6.51 3.99 1.02
N TRP A 56 6.41 2.68 0.86
CA TRP A 56 5.16 2.04 0.49
C TRP A 56 5.02 0.68 1.15
N SER A 57 3.78 0.19 1.22
CA SER A 57 3.49 -1.19 1.59
C SER A 57 2.14 -1.60 1.03
N ILE A 58 1.81 -2.88 1.12
CA ILE A 58 0.51 -3.42 0.70
C ILE A 58 -0.37 -3.72 1.91
N PHE A 59 -1.65 -3.40 1.78
CA PHE A 59 -2.69 -3.59 2.77
C PHE A 59 -3.91 -4.22 2.10
N MET A 60 -4.79 -4.82 2.90
CA MET A 60 -6.12 -5.19 2.43
C MET A 60 -7.10 -4.12 2.90
N LEU A 61 -7.86 -3.52 1.98
CA LEU A 61 -8.82 -2.45 2.28
C LEU A 61 -10.21 -2.78 1.79
N GLY A 62 -11.22 -2.57 2.63
CA GLY A 62 -12.64 -2.73 2.27
C GLY A 62 -13.58 -2.44 3.43
N PRO A 63 -14.90 -2.33 3.18
CA PRO A 63 -15.88 -2.14 4.25
C PRO A 63 -16.00 -3.37 5.18
N CYS A 64 -15.69 -4.56 4.65
CA CYS A 64 -15.67 -5.83 5.38
C CYS A 64 -14.60 -6.77 4.79
N PRO A 65 -14.20 -7.84 5.52
CA PRO A 65 -13.21 -8.81 5.06
C PRO A 65 -13.49 -9.38 3.67
N GLU A 66 -14.74 -9.73 3.37
CA GLU A 66 -15.15 -10.39 2.13
C GLU A 66 -15.05 -9.50 0.89
N SER A 67 -14.99 -8.18 1.08
CA SER A 67 -14.86 -7.19 0.00
C SER A 67 -13.49 -6.51 0.00
N ALA A 68 -12.60 -6.90 0.91
CA ALA A 68 -11.28 -6.29 1.01
C ALA A 68 -10.44 -6.60 -0.22
N MET A 69 -9.83 -5.56 -0.79
CA MET A 69 -8.95 -5.65 -1.94
C MET A 69 -7.51 -5.29 -1.56
N PRO A 70 -6.51 -5.91 -2.21
CA PRO A 70 -5.13 -5.51 -2.02
C PRO A 70 -4.90 -4.10 -2.57
N THR A 71 -4.33 -3.25 -1.74
CA THR A 71 -4.05 -1.85 -2.05
C THR A 71 -2.62 -1.53 -1.63
N ILE A 72 -1.81 -1.07 -2.57
CA ILE A 72 -0.52 -0.47 -2.27
C ILE A 72 -0.78 0.96 -1.80
N ILE A 73 -0.20 1.33 -0.67
CA ILE A 73 -0.28 2.68 -0.13
C ILE A 73 1.11 3.28 -0.12
N VAL A 74 1.28 4.38 -0.86
CA VAL A 74 2.47 5.22 -0.79
C VAL A 74 2.31 6.20 0.37
N TYR A 75 3.29 6.30 1.26
CA TYR A 75 3.25 7.19 2.40
C TYR A 75 4.56 7.95 2.61
N GLY A 76 4.47 9.10 3.29
CA GLY A 76 5.58 10.04 3.44
C GLY A 76 5.10 11.48 3.61
N GLY A 77 6.02 12.43 3.83
CA GLY A 77 5.65 13.81 4.20
C GLY A 77 5.03 14.64 3.08
N SER A 78 5.63 14.63 1.89
CA SER A 78 5.24 15.49 0.77
C SER A 78 4.04 14.93 -0.01
N GLN A 79 2.92 15.65 -0.02
CA GLN A 79 1.73 15.25 -0.81
C GLN A 79 2.00 15.29 -2.31
N ALA A 80 2.76 16.28 -2.78
CA ALA A 80 3.12 16.40 -4.19
C ALA A 80 3.97 15.20 -4.64
N ALA A 81 4.96 14.82 -3.83
CA ALA A 81 5.83 13.67 -4.10
C ALA A 81 5.02 12.36 -4.14
N ARG A 82 4.13 12.13 -3.15
CA ARG A 82 3.25 10.95 -3.14
C ARG A 82 2.36 10.84 -4.38
N LYS A 83 1.75 11.96 -4.81
CA LYS A 83 0.89 12.00 -6.01
C LYS A 83 1.68 11.70 -7.27
N SER A 84 2.82 12.37 -7.45
CA SER A 84 3.67 12.19 -8.62
C SER A 84 4.19 10.75 -8.72
N LEU A 85 4.59 10.13 -7.61
CA LEU A 85 4.98 8.73 -7.61
C LEU A 85 3.80 7.81 -7.95
N CYS A 86 2.59 8.07 -7.43
CA CYS A 86 1.42 7.27 -7.81
C CYS A 86 1.11 7.38 -9.31
N GLU A 87 1.25 8.57 -9.90
CA GLU A 87 1.11 8.78 -11.34
C GLU A 87 2.17 8.00 -12.13
N ALA A 88 3.44 8.02 -11.69
CA ALA A 88 4.51 7.25 -12.31
C ALA A 88 4.26 5.74 -12.25
N ILE A 89 3.82 5.23 -11.10
CA ILE A 89 3.45 3.82 -10.93
C ILE A 89 2.30 3.46 -11.87
N HIS A 90 1.26 4.30 -11.97
CA HIS A 90 0.17 4.06 -12.91
C HIS A 90 0.64 4.07 -14.37
N ALA A 91 1.45 5.06 -14.76
CA ALA A 91 1.97 5.19 -16.12
C ALA A 91 2.88 4.02 -16.54
N SER A 92 3.59 3.41 -15.58
CA SER A 92 4.46 2.26 -15.84
C SER A 92 3.71 0.97 -16.22
N GLY A 93 2.39 0.90 -15.95
CA GLY A 93 1.60 -0.32 -16.15
C GLY A 93 2.03 -1.50 -15.27
N VAL A 94 2.79 -1.25 -14.18
CA VAL A 94 3.25 -2.30 -13.26
C VAL A 94 2.11 -2.93 -12.45
N LEU A 95 1.08 -2.15 -12.15
CA LEU A 95 -0.06 -2.60 -11.36
C LEU A 95 -0.91 -3.59 -12.15
N GLN A 96 -1.14 -4.75 -11.55
CA GLN A 96 -2.12 -5.70 -12.07
C GLN A 96 -3.54 -5.20 -11.76
N GLN A 97 -4.53 -5.57 -12.58
CA GLN A 97 -5.94 -5.15 -12.43
C GLN A 97 -6.56 -5.42 -11.05
N GLN A 98 -5.95 -6.31 -10.29
CA GLN A 98 -6.42 -6.76 -8.99
C GLN A 98 -5.78 -6.04 -7.80
N ILE A 99 -4.90 -5.06 -8.03
CA ILE A 99 -4.27 -4.23 -7.00
C ILE A 99 -4.68 -2.77 -7.20
N LEU A 100 -5.14 -2.16 -6.12
CA LEU A 100 -5.41 -0.72 -6.07
C LEU A 100 -4.16 0.05 -5.61
N LEU A 101 -4.13 1.35 -5.90
CA LEU A 101 -3.09 2.25 -5.44
C LEU A 101 -3.73 3.45 -4.76
N ASP A 102 -3.23 3.81 -3.57
CA ASP A 102 -3.62 5.00 -2.82
C ASP A 102 -2.36 5.66 -2.22
N HIS A 103 -2.52 6.87 -1.68
CA HIS A 103 -1.45 7.55 -0.96
C HIS A 103 -1.92 8.20 0.35
N ARG A 104 -1.05 8.24 1.36
CA ARG A 104 -1.37 8.79 2.69
C ARG A 104 -0.17 9.50 3.31
N PRO A 105 -0.36 10.48 4.22
CA PRO A 105 0.77 11.07 4.93
C PRO A 105 1.49 10.07 5.83
N VAL A 106 0.78 9.04 6.31
CA VAL A 106 1.25 8.04 7.27
C VAL A 106 0.74 6.67 6.86
N ALA A 107 1.51 5.60 7.11
CA ALA A 107 1.08 4.23 6.88
C ALA A 107 -0.14 3.87 7.75
N PRO A 108 -1.09 3.05 7.26
CA PRO A 108 -2.25 2.66 8.06
C PRO A 108 -1.89 2.02 9.41
N ASP A 109 -0.85 1.20 9.44
CA ASP A 109 -0.38 0.46 10.61
C ASP A 109 0.51 1.27 11.56
N PHE A 110 0.69 2.58 11.33
CA PHE A 110 1.58 3.42 12.15
C PHE A 110 1.20 3.48 13.65
N ASN A 111 -0.08 3.28 13.98
CA ASN A 111 -0.55 3.21 15.36
C ASN A 111 -0.60 1.78 15.92
N ARG A 112 0.03 0.80 15.24
CA ARG A 112 0.18 -0.55 15.78
C ARG A 112 1.13 -0.44 16.96
N VAL A 113 0.56 -0.43 18.17
CA VAL A 113 1.33 -0.61 19.39
C VAL A 113 1.65 -2.10 19.44
N ASP A 114 2.79 -2.49 18.87
CA ASP A 114 3.28 -3.84 19.09
C ASP A 114 3.50 -4.00 20.60
N PRO A 115 2.97 -5.05 21.25
CA PRO A 115 3.28 -5.31 22.65
C PRO A 115 4.81 -5.43 22.76
N VAL A 116 5.41 -4.61 23.62
CA VAL A 116 6.83 -4.72 23.97
C VAL A 116 7.08 -6.14 24.43
N GLN A 117 7.92 -6.89 23.69
CA GLN A 117 8.37 -8.22 24.09
C GLN A 117 9.34 -8.15 25.27
#